data_AF-A0A9C7Z7D9-F1
#
_entry.id   AF-A0A9C7Z7D9-F1
#
_cell.length_a   1.000
_cell.length_b   1.000
_cell.length_c   1.000
_cell.angle_alpha   90.00
_cell.angle_beta   90.00
_cell.angle_gamma   90.00
#
_symmetry.space_group_name_H-M   'P 1'
#
loop_
_entity.id
_entity.type
_entity.pdbx_description
1 polymer ?
#
loop_
_entity_poly.entity_id
_entity_poly.type
_entity_poly.pdbx_seq_one_letter_code
_entity_poly.pdbx_strand_id
1 'polypeptide(L)'
;MMISHRRPVVAGMFYPGSPDGLSRELTRLCGTPEKIGKLDSSLGLIAPHAGYVYSGAVAGAGYKELAARGMPEWAIVMGSNHTGMGQPISIATDGEWKTPLGTSQIATGIAQRLVAGGARVAPEAFVREHSIEVQLPFLQHMFGTDLPFVPICVMLPRLTDVIALGAAIADIAGGSPGVVIASSDFTHYQPDEVARQIDLEAIDLILALDVEGFYHKLIAERLTICGGGAIAAVMSCART
;
A
#
# COMPACT_ATOMS: atom_id res chain seq x y z
N MET A 1 -20.00 10.09 -7.64
CA MET A 1 -20.79 9.42 -6.59
C MET A 1 -19.79 8.92 -5.55
N MET A 2 -19.89 9.32 -4.29
CA MET A 2 -18.95 8.90 -3.23
C MET A 2 -19.18 7.42 -2.92
N ILE A 3 -18.10 6.64 -2.80
CA ILE A 3 -18.18 5.24 -2.37
C ILE A 3 -18.12 5.25 -0.85
N SER A 4 -19.27 5.38 -0.20
CA SER A 4 -19.34 5.35 1.27
C SER A 4 -19.06 3.95 1.83
N HIS A 5 -19.28 2.89 1.05
CA HIS A 5 -19.02 1.51 1.43
C HIS A 5 -18.44 0.73 0.25
N ARG A 6 -17.17 0.32 0.33
CA ARG A 6 -16.53 -0.53 -0.67
C ARG A 6 -16.57 -1.99 -0.22
N ARG A 7 -17.27 -2.84 -0.97
CA ARG A 7 -17.24 -4.30 -0.77
C ARG A 7 -15.96 -4.89 -1.35
N PRO A 8 -15.49 -6.05 -0.86
CA PRO A 8 -14.33 -6.69 -1.46
C PRO A 8 -14.68 -7.16 -2.87
N VAL A 9 -13.74 -7.00 -3.81
CA VAL A 9 -13.91 -7.36 -5.23
C VAL A 9 -13.08 -8.57 -5.63
N VAL A 10 -12.13 -9.00 -4.79
CA VAL A 10 -11.28 -10.18 -5.05
C VAL A 10 -11.29 -11.22 -3.93
N ALA A 11 -12.15 -11.07 -2.91
CA ALA A 11 -12.39 -12.11 -1.91
C ALA A 11 -12.90 -13.42 -2.55
N GLY A 12 -12.28 -14.55 -2.21
CA GLY A 12 -12.51 -15.84 -2.83
C GLY A 12 -11.70 -16.08 -4.11
N MET A 13 -10.97 -15.08 -4.60
CA MET A 13 -10.09 -15.20 -5.77
C MET A 13 -8.61 -14.98 -5.40
N PHE A 14 -8.28 -13.85 -4.78
CA PHE A 14 -6.91 -13.49 -4.40
C PHE A 14 -6.57 -13.98 -3.00
N TYR A 15 -7.57 -14.06 -2.13
CA TYR A 15 -7.46 -14.55 -0.76
C TYR A 15 -8.77 -15.26 -0.38
N PRO A 16 -8.79 -16.10 0.68
CA PRO A 16 -9.99 -16.82 1.07
C PRO A 16 -11.20 -15.91 1.32
N GLY A 17 -12.37 -16.29 0.79
CA GLY A 17 -13.59 -15.47 0.87
C GLY A 17 -14.37 -15.58 2.19
N SER A 18 -14.05 -16.57 3.04
CA SER A 18 -14.71 -16.76 4.34
C SER A 18 -13.86 -16.21 5.49
N PRO A 19 -14.48 -15.71 6.59
CA PRO A 19 -13.74 -15.19 7.74
C PRO A 19 -12.75 -16.19 8.32
N ASP A 20 -13.21 -17.42 8.60
CA ASP A 20 -12.37 -18.47 9.20
C ASP A 20 -11.24 -18.92 8.26
N GLY A 21 -11.51 -18.99 6.96
CA GLY A 21 -10.52 -19.36 5.96
C GLY A 21 -9.42 -18.31 5.86
N LEU A 22 -9.82 -17.03 5.83
CA LEU A 22 -8.89 -15.90 5.74
C LEU A 22 -8.05 -15.76 7.01
N SER A 23 -8.65 -15.90 8.19
CA SER A 23 -7.94 -15.86 9.47
C SER A 23 -6.90 -16.97 9.60
N ARG A 24 -7.23 -18.21 9.21
CA ARG A 24 -6.25 -19.32 9.20
C ARG A 24 -5.11 -19.05 8.23
N GLU A 25 -5.42 -18.55 7.04
CA GLU A 25 -4.40 -18.25 6.03
C GLU A 25 -3.46 -17.14 6.51
N LEU A 26 -4.00 -16.05 7.06
CA LEU A 26 -3.18 -14.96 7.59
C LEU A 26 -2.35 -15.38 8.80
N THR A 27 -2.87 -16.26 9.66
CA THR A 27 -2.09 -16.87 10.74
C THR A 27 -0.93 -17.69 10.19
N ARG A 28 -1.14 -18.43 9.10
CA ARG A 28 -0.07 -19.20 8.43
C ARG A 28 0.99 -18.27 7.82
N LEU A 29 0.57 -17.15 7.23
CA LEU A 29 1.44 -16.21 6.51
C LEU A 29 2.21 -15.26 7.43
N CYS A 30 1.59 -14.78 8.52
CA CYS A 30 2.13 -13.73 9.38
C CYS A 30 2.44 -14.22 10.81
N GLY A 31 1.88 -15.37 11.20
CA GLY A 31 1.80 -15.79 12.59
C GLY A 31 0.58 -15.23 13.32
N THR A 32 0.45 -15.58 14.60
CA THR A 32 -0.56 -15.02 15.48
C THR A 32 -0.08 -13.66 15.99
N PRO A 33 -0.93 -12.60 15.97
CA PRO A 33 -0.57 -11.32 16.54
C PRO A 33 -0.21 -11.46 18.02
N GLU A 34 0.96 -10.97 18.41
CA GLU A 34 1.39 -10.91 19.80
C GLU A 34 0.91 -9.61 20.46
N LYS A 35 1.26 -9.39 21.73
CA LYS A 35 0.98 -8.09 22.38
C LYS A 35 1.85 -7.01 21.75
N ILE A 36 1.24 -6.15 20.93
CA ILE A 36 1.92 -5.07 20.22
C ILE A 36 2.07 -3.84 21.14
N GLY A 37 3.28 -3.29 21.21
CA GLY A 37 3.57 -2.03 21.89
C GLY A 37 3.08 -0.80 21.11
N LYS A 38 3.51 0.40 21.50
CA LYS A 38 3.30 1.59 20.66
C LYS A 38 4.41 1.68 19.62
N LEU A 39 4.07 2.18 18.43
CA LEU A 39 5.07 2.50 17.43
C LEU A 39 5.77 3.81 17.80
N ASP A 40 7.11 3.82 17.83
CA ASP A 40 7.89 5.01 18.22
C ASP A 40 8.00 6.04 17.09
N SER A 41 8.12 5.58 15.85
CA SER A 41 8.28 6.40 14.66
C SER A 41 7.60 5.76 13.46
N SER A 42 7.13 6.58 12.51
CA SER A 42 6.48 6.07 11.31
C SER A 42 7.39 5.15 10.49
N LEU A 43 6.79 4.16 9.81
CA LEU A 43 7.51 3.17 9.00
C LEU A 43 6.96 3.08 7.58
N GLY A 44 7.84 2.74 6.64
CA GLY A 44 7.48 2.39 5.26
C GLY A 44 7.48 0.88 5.06
N LEU A 45 6.57 0.37 4.23
CA LEU A 45 6.58 -1.01 3.74
C LEU A 45 6.30 -1.03 2.23
N ILE A 46 7.08 -1.83 1.49
CA ILE A 46 6.75 -2.22 0.12
C ILE A 46 6.29 -3.67 0.18
N ALA A 47 5.07 -3.95 -0.27
CA ALA A 47 4.47 -5.29 -0.19
C ALA A 47 3.79 -5.68 -1.51
N PRO A 48 3.89 -6.95 -1.94
CA PRO A 48 3.24 -7.43 -3.15
C PRO A 48 1.72 -7.56 -3.00
N HIS A 49 1.00 -7.59 -4.12
CA HIS A 49 -0.46 -7.71 -4.18
C HIS A 49 -1.01 -8.75 -5.14
N ALA A 50 -0.17 -9.66 -5.65
CA ALA A 50 -0.67 -10.89 -6.24
C ALA A 50 -1.52 -11.71 -5.24
N GLY A 51 -2.22 -12.74 -5.74
CA GLY A 51 -2.98 -13.64 -4.87
C GLY A 51 -2.10 -14.30 -3.80
N TYR A 52 -2.65 -14.52 -2.61
CA TYR A 52 -1.91 -14.97 -1.40
C TYR A 52 -1.16 -16.28 -1.60
N VAL A 53 -1.65 -17.16 -2.49
CA VAL A 53 -0.96 -18.40 -2.84
C VAL A 53 0.42 -18.15 -3.48
N TYR A 54 0.61 -17.01 -4.13
CA TYR A 54 1.86 -16.63 -4.80
C TYR A 54 2.73 -15.71 -3.94
N SER A 55 2.15 -14.63 -3.42
CA SER A 55 2.91 -13.55 -2.77
C SER A 55 2.66 -13.40 -1.28
N GLY A 56 1.68 -14.13 -0.74
CA GLY A 56 1.20 -13.93 0.63
C GLY A 56 2.27 -14.18 1.70
N ALA A 57 3.22 -15.09 1.45
CA ALA A 57 4.32 -15.36 2.38
C ALA A 57 5.29 -14.18 2.49
N VAL A 58 5.55 -13.50 1.36
CA VAL A 58 6.43 -12.32 1.32
C VAL A 58 5.73 -11.13 1.98
N ALA A 59 4.47 -10.85 1.60
CA ALA A 59 3.68 -9.80 2.24
C ALA A 59 3.55 -10.05 3.75
N GLY A 60 3.18 -11.27 4.16
CA GLY A 60 2.99 -11.65 5.56
C GLY A 60 4.24 -11.48 6.41
N ALA A 61 5.44 -11.77 5.87
CA ALA A 61 6.69 -11.50 6.56
C ALA A 61 6.90 -10.00 6.82
N GLY A 62 6.62 -9.13 5.84
CA GLY A 62 6.71 -7.69 6.00
C GLY A 62 5.74 -7.13 7.05
N TYR A 63 4.49 -7.59 7.04
CA TYR A 63 3.50 -7.21 8.05
C TYR A 63 3.83 -7.71 9.45
N LYS A 64 4.41 -8.91 9.57
CA LYS A 64 4.92 -9.43 10.84
C LYS A 64 6.03 -8.53 11.40
N GLU A 65 6.98 -8.14 10.56
CA GLU A 65 8.05 -7.21 10.96
C GLU A 65 7.49 -5.84 11.35
N LEU A 66 6.53 -5.28 10.61
CA LEU A 66 5.86 -4.04 11.01
C LEU A 66 5.21 -4.17 12.40
N ALA A 67 4.47 -5.25 12.65
CA ALA A 67 3.81 -5.47 13.93
C ALA A 67 4.79 -5.60 15.10
N ALA A 68 5.97 -6.19 14.87
CA ALA A 68 7.02 -6.27 15.88
C ALA A 68 7.58 -4.89 16.28
N ARG A 69 7.39 -3.86 15.45
CA ARG A 69 7.82 -2.48 15.75
C ARG A 69 6.81 -1.66 16.54
N GLY A 70 5.55 -2.07 16.59
CA GLY A 70 4.50 -1.41 17.37
C GLY A 70 3.24 -1.08 16.60
N MET A 71 2.21 -0.65 17.33
CA MET A 71 0.90 -0.30 16.82
C MET A 71 0.94 1.11 16.24
N PRO A 72 0.66 1.29 14.93
CA PRO A 72 0.52 2.60 14.34
C PRO A 72 -0.82 3.25 14.74
N GLU A 73 -0.90 4.59 14.66
CA GLU A 73 -2.16 5.32 14.84
C GLU A 73 -3.03 5.31 13.56
N TRP A 74 -2.39 5.15 12.41
CA TRP A 74 -3.03 5.14 11.10
C TRP A 74 -2.18 4.41 10.06
N ALA A 75 -2.82 3.97 8.98
CA ALA A 75 -2.14 3.42 7.81
C ALA A 75 -2.46 4.22 6.54
N ILE A 76 -1.47 4.50 5.70
CA ILE A 76 -1.69 4.95 4.32
C ILE A 76 -1.35 3.78 3.41
N VAL A 77 -2.29 3.33 2.58
CA VAL A 77 -2.08 2.23 1.64
C VAL A 77 -2.18 2.78 0.23
N MET A 78 -1.02 2.89 -0.42
CA MET A 78 -0.88 3.30 -1.81
C MET A 78 -0.84 2.07 -2.70
N GLY A 79 -1.79 1.94 -3.61
CA GLY A 79 -1.80 0.85 -4.60
C GLY A 79 -1.68 1.37 -6.02
N SER A 80 -1.30 0.49 -6.93
CA SER A 80 -1.32 0.77 -8.36
C SER A 80 -2.75 0.91 -8.89
N ASN A 81 -2.90 1.58 -10.02
CA ASN A 81 -4.15 1.70 -10.77
C ASN A 81 -4.12 0.81 -12.02
N HIS A 82 -4.63 -0.42 -11.91
CA HIS A 82 -4.77 -1.37 -13.00
C HIS A 82 -6.00 -1.09 -13.88
N THR A 83 -6.96 -0.32 -13.37
CA THR A 83 -8.22 -0.03 -14.07
C THR A 83 -8.13 1.12 -15.07
N GLY A 84 -7.16 2.02 -14.91
CA GLY A 84 -7.04 3.26 -15.67
C GLY A 84 -8.11 4.32 -15.32
N MET A 85 -8.90 4.12 -14.27
CA MET A 85 -9.97 5.05 -13.88
C MET A 85 -9.49 6.06 -12.82
N GLY A 86 -10.03 7.27 -12.85
CA GLY A 86 -9.77 8.33 -11.86
C GLY A 86 -8.67 9.31 -12.28
N GLN A 87 -7.90 9.77 -11.31
CA GLN A 87 -6.85 10.78 -11.43
C GLN A 87 -5.46 10.15 -11.22
N PRO A 88 -4.36 10.80 -11.66
CA PRO A 88 -3.00 10.28 -11.50
C PRO A 88 -2.64 9.88 -10.06
N ILE A 89 -3.15 10.64 -9.08
CA ILE A 89 -3.12 10.34 -7.65
C ILE A 89 -4.55 10.49 -7.14
N SER A 90 -5.26 9.37 -7.03
CA SER A 90 -6.65 9.30 -6.58
C SER A 90 -6.72 8.95 -5.11
N ILE A 91 -7.58 9.63 -4.35
CA ILE A 91 -7.79 9.38 -2.91
C ILE A 91 -9.28 9.22 -2.59
N ALA A 92 -9.62 8.36 -1.63
CA ALA A 92 -10.92 8.40 -0.97
C ALA A 92 -10.77 9.08 0.40
N THR A 93 -11.62 10.07 0.68
CA THR A 93 -11.54 10.90 1.88
C THR A 93 -12.54 10.52 2.97
N ASP A 94 -13.50 9.66 2.66
CA ASP A 94 -14.52 9.18 3.58
C ASP A 94 -14.98 7.77 3.20
N GLY A 95 -15.77 7.17 4.11
CA GLY A 95 -16.35 5.85 3.93
C GLY A 95 -15.54 4.73 4.56
N GLU A 96 -15.89 3.51 4.19
CA GLU A 96 -15.34 2.30 4.78
C GLU A 96 -15.14 1.19 3.75
N TRP A 97 -14.16 0.33 4.00
CA TRP A 97 -13.83 -0.81 3.13
C TRP A 97 -14.05 -2.11 3.88
N LYS A 98 -14.77 -3.05 3.26
CA LYS A 98 -15.09 -4.35 3.85
C LYS A 98 -14.16 -5.44 3.32
N THR A 99 -13.80 -6.36 4.20
CA THR A 99 -13.18 -7.64 3.90
C THR A 99 -13.97 -8.75 4.63
N PRO A 100 -13.64 -10.04 4.43
CA PRO A 100 -14.21 -11.11 5.26
C PRO A 100 -13.87 -11.01 6.76
N LEU A 101 -12.82 -10.29 7.17
CA LEU A 101 -12.48 -10.11 8.59
C LEU A 101 -13.24 -8.97 9.26
N GLY A 102 -13.80 -8.03 8.48
CA GLY A 102 -14.54 -6.90 9.01
C GLY A 102 -14.38 -5.64 8.16
N THR A 103 -14.59 -4.50 8.80
CA THR A 103 -14.65 -3.19 8.14
C THR A 103 -13.48 -2.33 8.62
N SER A 104 -12.77 -1.69 7.68
CA SER A 104 -11.76 -0.67 7.96
C SER A 104 -12.28 0.72 7.60
N GLN A 105 -12.15 1.68 8.52
CA GLN A 105 -12.63 3.04 8.36
C GLN A 105 -11.59 3.93 7.69
N ILE A 106 -12.02 4.86 6.83
CA ILE A 106 -11.13 5.85 6.25
C ILE A 106 -10.79 6.93 7.28
N ALA A 107 -9.50 7.22 7.43
CA ALA A 107 -9.00 8.29 8.30
C ALA A 107 -9.26 9.68 7.66
N THR A 108 -10.50 10.17 7.72
CA THR A 108 -10.94 11.40 7.03
C THR A 108 -10.01 12.60 7.24
N GLY A 109 -9.60 12.85 8.49
CA GLY A 109 -8.73 13.99 8.80
C GLY A 109 -7.34 13.91 8.13
N ILE A 110 -6.79 12.71 8.04
CA ILE A 110 -5.51 12.46 7.35
C ILE A 110 -5.69 12.57 5.84
N ALA A 111 -6.74 11.95 5.30
CA ALA A 111 -7.02 11.97 3.87
C ALA A 111 -7.25 13.40 3.34
N GLN A 112 -7.91 14.27 4.11
CA GLN A 112 -8.10 15.67 3.74
C GLN A 112 -6.80 16.47 3.65
N ARG A 113 -5.81 16.19 4.52
CA ARG A 113 -4.47 16.81 4.42
C ARG A 113 -3.75 16.40 3.13
N LEU A 114 -3.90 15.15 2.71
CA LEU A 114 -3.29 14.64 1.47
C LEU A 114 -3.92 15.26 0.21
N VAL A 115 -5.20 15.67 0.26
CA VAL A 115 -5.82 16.44 -0.83
C VAL A 115 -5.14 17.80 -1.00
N ALA A 116 -4.76 18.46 0.10
CA ALA A 116 -3.98 19.70 0.05
C ALA A 116 -2.57 19.46 -0.53
N GLY A 117 -2.01 18.27 -0.33
CA GLY A 117 -0.75 17.80 -0.90
C GLY A 117 -0.80 17.39 -2.38
N GLY A 118 -1.95 17.52 -3.05
CA GLY A 118 -2.08 17.30 -4.49
C GLY A 118 -2.85 16.03 -4.90
N ALA A 119 -3.21 15.17 -3.95
CA ALA A 119 -4.13 14.06 -4.23
C ALA A 119 -5.52 14.58 -4.61
N ARG A 120 -6.23 13.85 -5.48
CA ARG A 120 -7.56 14.25 -5.98
C ARG A 120 -8.61 13.23 -5.59
N VAL A 121 -9.73 13.72 -5.06
CA VAL A 121 -10.86 12.86 -4.72
C VAL A 121 -11.45 12.26 -6.00
N ALA A 122 -11.29 10.95 -6.18
CA ALA A 122 -11.66 10.24 -7.40
C ALA A 122 -12.11 8.81 -7.04
N PRO A 123 -13.33 8.65 -6.49
CA PRO A 123 -13.82 7.37 -5.98
C PRO A 123 -13.87 6.27 -7.05
N GLU A 124 -14.08 6.63 -8.32
CA GLU A 124 -14.07 5.71 -9.45
C GLU A 124 -12.80 4.88 -9.58
N ALA A 125 -11.65 5.40 -9.11
CA ALA A 125 -10.36 4.69 -9.13
C ALA A 125 -10.35 3.42 -8.28
N PHE A 126 -11.28 3.26 -7.34
CA PHE A 126 -11.27 2.17 -6.37
C PHE A 126 -12.32 1.08 -6.65
N VAL A 127 -13.25 1.30 -7.58
CA VAL A 127 -14.45 0.45 -7.77
C VAL A 127 -14.07 -1.00 -8.07
N ARG A 128 -13.04 -1.22 -8.89
CA ARG A 128 -12.56 -2.54 -9.30
C ARG A 128 -11.08 -2.75 -9.05
N GLU A 129 -10.43 -1.79 -8.39
CA GLU A 129 -9.00 -1.88 -8.10
C GLU A 129 -8.76 -2.77 -6.89
N HIS A 130 -7.75 -3.63 -6.95
CA HIS A 130 -7.50 -4.68 -5.97
C HIS A 130 -6.20 -4.48 -5.20
N SER A 131 -5.24 -3.74 -5.76
CA SER A 131 -3.90 -3.57 -5.19
C SER A 131 -3.92 -3.07 -3.73
N ILE A 132 -4.88 -2.22 -3.38
CA ILE A 132 -5.09 -1.73 -2.01
C ILE A 132 -5.86 -2.75 -1.16
N GLU A 133 -6.89 -3.37 -1.72
CA GLU A 133 -7.74 -4.34 -1.00
C GLU A 133 -6.95 -5.52 -0.47
N VAL A 134 -6.02 -6.06 -1.27
CA VAL A 134 -5.21 -7.24 -0.92
C VAL A 134 -4.33 -7.00 0.33
N GLN A 135 -4.03 -5.74 0.65
CA GLN A 135 -3.27 -5.35 1.83
C GLN A 135 -4.12 -5.26 3.11
N LEU A 136 -5.44 -5.02 2.99
CA LEU A 136 -6.30 -4.77 4.16
C LEU A 136 -6.43 -5.96 5.11
N PRO A 137 -6.57 -7.23 4.65
CA PRO A 137 -6.65 -8.35 5.58
C PRO A 137 -5.38 -8.51 6.43
N PHE A 138 -4.20 -8.20 5.90
CA PHE A 138 -2.95 -8.21 6.68
C PHE A 138 -2.98 -7.15 7.79
N LEU A 139 -3.40 -5.92 7.47
CA LEU A 139 -3.56 -4.85 8.46
C LEU A 139 -4.57 -5.25 9.55
N GLN A 140 -5.74 -5.75 9.14
CA GLN A 140 -6.79 -6.16 10.07
C GLN A 140 -6.37 -7.33 10.96
N HIS A 141 -5.62 -8.29 10.42
CA HIS A 141 -5.11 -9.42 11.19
C HIS A 141 -4.08 -8.98 12.20
N MET A 142 -3.08 -8.18 11.81
CA MET A 142 -2.00 -7.79 12.71
C MET A 142 -2.39 -6.70 13.71
N PHE A 143 -3.22 -5.73 13.31
CA PHE A 143 -3.50 -4.51 14.09
C PHE A 143 -4.97 -4.35 14.49
N GLY A 144 -5.85 -5.25 14.06
CA GLY A 144 -7.29 -5.15 14.29
C GLY A 144 -8.02 -4.27 13.27
N THR A 145 -9.35 -4.32 13.28
CA THR A 145 -10.21 -3.57 12.35
C THR A 145 -10.34 -2.09 12.68
N ASP A 146 -9.98 -1.71 13.92
CA ASP A 146 -10.12 -0.35 14.42
C ASP A 146 -9.01 0.59 13.95
N LEU A 147 -7.92 0.06 13.38
CA LEU A 147 -6.86 0.86 12.77
C LEU A 147 -7.42 1.60 11.54
N PRO A 148 -7.53 2.94 11.58
CA PRO A 148 -8.04 3.69 10.44
C PRO A 148 -6.97 3.77 9.34
N PHE A 149 -7.41 3.88 8.09
CA PHE A 149 -6.48 3.91 6.96
C PHE A 149 -6.87 4.93 5.89
N VAL A 150 -5.95 5.23 4.97
CA VAL A 150 -6.21 6.06 3.79
C VAL A 150 -5.83 5.30 2.52
N PRO A 151 -6.79 5.00 1.62
CA PRO A 151 -6.49 4.43 0.31
C PRO A 151 -6.08 5.51 -0.67
N ILE A 152 -4.95 5.32 -1.34
CA ILE A 152 -4.50 6.17 -2.44
C ILE A 152 -4.19 5.28 -3.64
N CYS A 153 -4.88 5.51 -4.75
CA CYS A 153 -4.64 4.80 -6.01
C CYS A 153 -3.71 5.66 -6.89
N VAL A 154 -2.51 5.15 -7.15
CA VAL A 154 -1.43 5.85 -7.84
C VAL A 154 -1.26 5.20 -9.22
N MET A 155 -1.43 5.99 -10.28
CA MET A 155 -1.06 5.57 -11.63
C MET A 155 0.47 5.70 -11.80
N LEU A 156 0.93 6.28 -12.90
CA LEU A 156 2.27 6.81 -13.04
C LEU A 156 2.18 8.35 -13.18
N PRO A 157 2.24 9.11 -12.07
CA PRO A 157 2.12 10.58 -12.11
C PRO A 157 3.42 11.23 -12.64
N ARG A 158 3.63 12.54 -12.43
CA ARG A 158 4.94 13.15 -12.69
C ARG A 158 5.80 13.01 -11.45
N LEU A 159 7.13 12.96 -11.61
CA LEU A 159 8.06 12.93 -10.48
C LEU A 159 7.80 14.05 -9.46
N THR A 160 7.48 15.26 -9.93
CA THR A 160 7.13 16.39 -9.06
C THR A 160 5.90 16.13 -8.20
N ASP A 161 4.91 15.40 -8.73
CA ASP A 161 3.69 15.07 -8.00
C ASP A 161 3.95 13.98 -6.94
N VAL A 162 4.83 13.02 -7.26
CA VAL A 162 5.29 12.00 -6.30
C VAL A 162 6.07 12.62 -5.14
N ILE A 163 6.97 13.56 -5.43
CA ILE A 163 7.74 14.28 -4.41
C ILE A 163 6.81 15.09 -3.51
N ALA A 164 5.84 15.81 -4.09
CA ALA A 164 4.86 16.56 -3.32
C ALA A 164 4.00 15.65 -2.42
N LEU A 165 3.57 14.49 -2.93
CA LEU A 165 2.86 13.49 -2.14
C LEU A 165 3.73 12.96 -0.99
N GLY A 166 4.99 12.61 -1.26
CA GLY A 166 5.94 12.15 -0.24
C GLY A 166 6.14 13.17 0.88
N ALA A 167 6.32 14.45 0.54
CA ALA A 167 6.44 15.53 1.51
C ALA A 167 5.17 15.71 2.36
N ALA A 168 3.99 15.61 1.75
CA ALA A 168 2.72 15.67 2.47
C ALA A 168 2.55 14.49 3.45
N ILE A 169 3.00 13.30 3.05
CA ILE A 169 3.00 12.12 3.93
C ILE A 169 4.00 12.31 5.08
N ALA A 170 5.19 12.85 4.83
CA ALA A 170 6.19 13.13 5.87
C ALA A 170 5.68 14.12 6.92
N ASP A 171 4.99 15.19 6.50
CA ASP A 171 4.33 16.15 7.40
C ASP A 171 3.24 15.49 8.27
N ILE A 172 2.55 14.47 7.75
CA ILE A 172 1.60 13.68 8.55
C ILE A 172 2.36 12.80 9.56
N ALA A 173 3.39 12.10 9.09
CA ALA A 173 4.24 11.21 9.88
C ALA A 173 4.99 11.91 11.03
N GLY A 174 5.26 13.22 10.91
CA GLY A 174 5.84 14.03 11.99
C GLY A 174 4.85 14.39 13.10
N GLY A 175 3.54 14.27 12.87
CA GLY A 175 2.50 14.57 13.86
C GLY A 175 2.14 13.38 14.75
N SER A 176 2.05 12.17 14.17
CA SER A 176 1.90 10.93 14.93
C SER A 176 2.39 9.70 14.16
N PRO A 177 2.84 8.63 14.85
CA PRO A 177 3.41 7.45 14.20
C PRO A 177 2.37 6.67 13.39
N GLY A 178 2.65 6.47 12.11
CA GLY A 178 1.83 5.68 11.20
C GLY A 178 2.64 4.74 10.31
N VAL A 179 1.95 3.96 9.50
CA VAL A 179 2.60 3.11 8.48
C VAL A 179 2.20 3.56 7.08
N VAL A 180 3.17 3.62 6.17
CA VAL A 180 2.98 3.99 4.77
C VAL A 180 3.34 2.78 3.91
N ILE A 181 2.34 2.23 3.22
CA ILE A 181 2.47 0.99 2.47
C ILE A 181 2.40 1.30 0.98
N ALA A 182 3.44 0.95 0.23
CA ALA A 182 3.40 0.86 -1.22
C ALA A 182 3.10 -0.58 -1.63
N SER A 183 1.91 -0.79 -2.19
CA SER A 183 1.47 -2.06 -2.72
C SER A 183 1.96 -2.23 -4.16
N SER A 184 2.95 -3.09 -4.37
CA SER A 184 3.60 -3.31 -5.67
C SER A 184 4.12 -4.73 -5.84
N ASP A 185 3.77 -5.34 -6.96
CA ASP A 185 4.55 -6.41 -7.56
C ASP A 185 5.66 -5.80 -8.44
N PHE A 186 6.72 -6.57 -8.69
CA PHE A 186 7.93 -6.13 -9.41
C PHE A 186 7.86 -6.50 -10.90
N THR A 187 8.88 -7.13 -11.49
CA THR A 187 8.90 -7.42 -12.93
C THR A 187 7.82 -8.44 -13.32
N HIS A 188 7.06 -8.09 -14.37
CA HIS A 188 6.05 -8.93 -15.00
C HIS A 188 6.52 -9.45 -16.37
N TYR A 189 6.12 -10.67 -16.72
CA TYR A 189 6.26 -11.29 -18.05
C TYR A 189 7.69 -11.38 -18.60
N GLN A 190 8.67 -11.57 -17.72
CA GLN A 190 10.08 -11.79 -18.09
C GLN A 190 10.56 -13.17 -17.60
N PRO A 191 11.60 -13.75 -18.22
CA PRO A 191 12.32 -14.88 -17.65
C PRO A 191 12.83 -14.54 -16.26
N ASP A 192 12.76 -15.50 -15.35
CA ASP A 192 13.08 -15.34 -13.92
C ASP A 192 14.48 -14.74 -13.68
N GLU A 193 15.50 -15.17 -14.42
CA GLU A 193 16.86 -14.62 -14.31
C GLU A 193 16.92 -13.13 -14.68
N VAL A 194 16.24 -12.73 -15.75
CA VAL A 194 16.15 -11.33 -16.20
C VAL A 194 15.35 -10.50 -15.20
N ALA A 195 14.23 -11.03 -14.72
CA ALA A 195 13.40 -10.38 -13.72
C ALA A 195 14.21 -10.11 -12.44
N ARG A 196 14.95 -11.10 -11.93
CA ARG A 196 15.80 -10.92 -10.74
C ARG A 196 16.85 -9.85 -10.92
N GLN A 197 17.51 -9.79 -12.07
CA GLN A 197 18.52 -8.76 -12.31
C GLN A 197 17.89 -7.36 -12.26
N ILE A 198 16.83 -7.14 -13.04
CA ILE A 198 16.12 -5.86 -13.11
C ILE A 198 15.58 -5.46 -11.73
N ASP A 199 14.99 -6.41 -11.01
CA ASP A 199 14.39 -6.18 -9.70
C ASP A 199 15.45 -5.81 -8.66
N LEU A 200 16.62 -6.47 -8.67
CA LEU A 200 17.72 -6.15 -7.76
C LEU A 200 18.28 -4.74 -8.02
N GLU A 201 18.47 -4.37 -9.29
CA GLU A 201 18.91 -3.01 -9.64
C GLU A 201 17.91 -1.94 -9.17
N ALA A 202 16.61 -2.23 -9.26
CA ALA A 202 15.58 -1.34 -8.73
C ALA A 202 15.56 -1.30 -7.19
N ILE A 203 15.76 -2.44 -6.53
CA ILE A 203 15.86 -2.55 -5.07
C ILE A 203 17.08 -1.77 -4.55
N ASP A 204 18.22 -1.82 -5.23
CA ASP A 204 19.42 -1.07 -4.84
C ASP A 204 19.15 0.44 -4.80
N LEU A 205 18.41 0.97 -5.78
CA LEU A 205 17.98 2.38 -5.81
C LEU A 205 16.99 2.70 -4.69
N ILE A 206 16.07 1.78 -4.38
CA ILE A 206 15.12 1.91 -3.25
C ILE A 206 15.88 1.99 -1.92
N LEU A 207 16.83 1.08 -1.70
CA LEU A 207 17.64 1.02 -0.47
C LEU A 207 18.55 2.24 -0.31
N ALA A 208 19.04 2.80 -1.41
CA ALA A 208 19.80 4.05 -1.43
C ALA A 208 18.94 5.31 -1.27
N LEU A 209 17.60 5.16 -1.26
CA LEU A 209 16.63 6.26 -1.33
C LEU A 209 16.89 7.21 -2.52
N ASP A 210 17.36 6.68 -3.65
CA ASP A 210 17.56 7.44 -4.89
C ASP A 210 16.23 7.53 -5.67
N VAL A 211 15.38 8.46 -5.25
CA VAL A 211 14.03 8.65 -5.82
C VAL A 211 14.12 8.99 -7.31
N GLU A 212 14.99 9.92 -7.66
CA GLU A 212 15.19 10.40 -9.03
C GLU A 212 15.73 9.27 -9.93
N GLY A 213 16.75 8.53 -9.47
CA GLY A 213 17.32 7.39 -10.18
C GLY A 213 16.31 6.26 -10.39
N PHE A 214 15.58 5.88 -9.33
CA PHE A 214 14.52 4.87 -9.41
C PHE A 214 13.43 5.28 -10.41
N TYR A 215 12.95 6.53 -10.33
CA TYR A 215 11.89 7.03 -11.20
C TYR A 215 12.33 7.13 -12.66
N HIS A 216 13.57 7.57 -12.89
CA HIS A 216 14.15 7.63 -14.22
C HIS A 216 14.26 6.24 -14.82
N LYS A 217 14.80 5.27 -14.07
CA LYS A 217 14.94 3.87 -14.52
C LYS A 217 13.58 3.27 -14.88
N LEU A 218 12.57 3.46 -14.01
CA LEU A 218 11.21 2.99 -14.25
C LEU A 218 10.66 3.44 -15.61
N ILE A 219 10.83 4.72 -15.95
CA ILE A 219 10.32 5.30 -17.21
C ILE A 219 11.20 4.94 -18.40
N ALA A 220 12.51 5.14 -18.28
CA ALA A 220 13.47 4.99 -19.38
C ALA A 220 13.55 3.54 -19.86
N GLU A 221 13.55 2.59 -18.92
CA GLU A 221 13.65 1.16 -19.20
C GLU A 221 12.29 0.47 -19.29
N ARG A 222 11.19 1.22 -19.07
CA ARG A 222 9.81 0.72 -19.09
C ARG A 222 9.63 -0.48 -18.17
N LEU A 223 10.15 -0.37 -16.95
CA LEU A 223 10.04 -1.42 -15.95
C LEU A 223 8.55 -1.71 -15.67
N THR A 224 8.23 -2.99 -15.50
CA THR A 224 6.86 -3.43 -15.26
C THR A 224 6.51 -3.51 -13.77
N ILE A 225 7.23 -2.78 -12.91
CA ILE A 225 6.94 -2.63 -11.47
C ILE A 225 5.63 -1.84 -11.33
N CYS A 226 4.53 -2.52 -11.00
CA CYS A 226 3.20 -1.95 -11.13
C CYS A 226 2.94 -0.78 -10.15
N GLY A 227 3.54 -0.80 -8.96
CA GLY A 227 3.43 0.24 -7.93
C GLY A 227 4.57 1.24 -7.92
N GLY A 228 5.30 1.43 -9.02
CA GLY A 228 6.47 2.33 -9.08
C GLY A 228 6.22 3.75 -8.54
N GLY A 229 5.07 4.35 -8.85
CA GLY A 229 4.71 5.67 -8.31
C GLY A 229 4.50 5.67 -6.80
N ALA A 230 3.91 4.61 -6.24
CA ALA A 230 3.70 4.45 -4.80
C ALA A 230 5.04 4.20 -4.07
N ILE A 231 5.93 3.38 -4.64
CA ILE A 231 7.28 3.14 -4.11
C ILE A 231 8.06 4.45 -4.04
N ALA A 232 8.08 5.22 -5.13
CA ALA A 232 8.77 6.49 -5.18
C ALA A 232 8.20 7.51 -4.17
N ALA A 233 6.89 7.47 -3.88
CA ALA A 233 6.29 8.31 -2.84
C ALA A 233 6.74 7.90 -1.42
N VAL A 234 6.83 6.58 -1.14
CA VAL A 234 7.40 6.07 0.13
C VAL A 234 8.85 6.50 0.28
N MET A 235 9.67 6.32 -0.76
CA MET A 235 11.07 6.75 -0.76
C MET A 235 11.20 8.25 -0.52
N SER A 236 10.38 9.07 -1.19
CA SER A 236 10.38 10.52 -1.00
C SER A 236 9.97 10.93 0.41
N CYS A 237 8.99 10.24 1.01
CA CYS A 237 8.64 10.44 2.41
C CYS A 237 9.81 10.10 3.35
N ALA A 238 10.49 8.99 3.12
CA ALA A 238 11.57 8.51 3.99
C ALA A 238 12.84 9.39 3.95
N ARG A 239 13.01 10.23 2.92
CA ARG A 239 14.14 11.18 2.80
C ARG A 239 13.96 12.48 3.59
N THR A 240 12.73 12.80 4.00
CA THR A 240 12.39 14.09 4.64
C THR A 240 12.70 14.04 6.13
#